data_AF-A0A966VW58-F1
#
_entry.id   AF-A0A966VW58-F1
#
_cell.length_a   1.000
_cell.length_b   1.000
_cell.length_c   1.000
_cell.angle_alpha   90.00
_cell.angle_beta   90.00
_cell.angle_gamma   90.00
#
_symmetry.space_group_name_H-M   'P 1'
#
loop_
_entity.id
_entity.type
_entity.pdbx_description
1 polymer ?
#
loop_
_entity_poly.entity_id
_entity_poly.type
_entity_poly.pdbx_seq_one_letter_code
_entity_poly.pdbx_strand_id
1 'polypeptide(L)'
;MTESTRPQDVGSPDIKVKRSVKGRRPQFFDNVEIDRLHGMMMAMATEMAVLYQRIDTMERVAAEKGVILREDLERHVADAATESERELWRQKFLDRLFYLYREELDDRMARENEAQYRAFLDEIAK
;
A
#
# COMPACT_ATOMS: atom_id res chain seq x y z
N MET A 1 -68.29 10.08 -10.08
CA MET A 1 -67.12 10.87 -9.66
C MET A 1 -67.01 10.76 -8.16
N THR A 2 -66.07 10.08 -7.51
CA THR A 2 -64.87 9.32 -7.88
C THR A 2 -64.61 8.40 -6.68
N GLU A 3 -64.60 7.09 -6.89
CA GLU A 3 -64.22 6.11 -5.89
C GLU A 3 -62.76 6.32 -5.47
N SER A 4 -62.56 6.43 -4.15
CA SER A 4 -61.26 6.54 -3.50
C SER A 4 -60.58 5.16 -3.45
N THR A 5 -59.86 4.79 -4.51
CA THR A 5 -59.03 3.57 -4.50
C THR A 5 -57.69 3.87 -3.84
N ARG A 6 -57.54 3.38 -2.61
CA ARG A 6 -56.26 3.32 -1.87
C ARG A 6 -55.31 2.39 -2.64
N PRO A 7 -54.04 2.76 -2.92
CA PRO A 7 -53.12 1.85 -3.59
C PRO A 7 -52.77 0.70 -2.64
N GLN A 8 -52.87 -0.52 -3.17
CA GLN A 8 -52.59 -1.75 -2.45
C GLN A 8 -51.10 -1.85 -2.14
N ASP A 9 -50.79 -2.14 -0.87
CA ASP A 9 -49.45 -2.46 -0.39
C ASP A 9 -49.01 -3.79 -1.02
N VAL A 10 -48.25 -3.70 -2.11
CA VAL A 10 -47.69 -4.86 -2.79
C VAL A 10 -46.45 -5.28 -1.99
N GLY A 11 -46.66 -6.25 -1.09
CA GLY A 11 -45.61 -6.83 -0.27
C GLY A 11 -44.34 -7.09 -1.08
N SER A 12 -43.27 -6.40 -0.73
CA SER A 12 -41.96 -6.62 -1.35
C SER A 12 -41.53 -8.06 -1.12
N PRO A 13 -41.16 -8.82 -2.16
CA PRO A 13 -40.70 -10.19 -1.98
C PRO A 13 -39.43 -10.16 -1.13
N ASP A 14 -39.39 -10.96 -0.07
CA ASP A 14 -38.20 -11.18 0.76
C ASP A 14 -37.09 -11.77 -0.12
N ILE A 15 -36.21 -10.90 -0.65
CA ILE A 15 -35.07 -11.30 -1.47
C ILE A 15 -34.06 -11.98 -0.54
N LYS A 16 -34.22 -13.29 -0.35
CA LYS A 16 -33.20 -14.13 0.29
C LYS A 16 -32.01 -14.26 -0.64
N VAL A 17 -31.09 -13.30 -0.54
CA VAL A 17 -29.76 -13.39 -1.14
C VAL A 17 -29.08 -14.61 -0.55
N LYS A 18 -28.90 -15.67 -1.37
CA LYS A 18 -28.10 -16.83 -0.98
C LYS A 18 -26.67 -16.37 -0.71
N ARG A 19 -26.32 -16.21 0.57
CA ARG A 19 -24.93 -15.99 1.02
C ARG A 19 -24.15 -17.28 0.84
N SER A 20 -23.62 -17.46 -0.35
CA SER A 20 -22.55 -18.41 -0.60
C SER A 20 -21.75 -17.88 -1.77
N VAL A 21 -20.82 -16.96 -1.49
CA VAL A 21 -19.72 -16.68 -2.41
C VAL A 21 -18.81 -17.91 -2.40
N LYS A 22 -19.23 -18.96 -3.11
CA LYS A 22 -18.38 -20.10 -3.49
C LYS A 22 -17.62 -19.73 -4.76
N GLY A 23 -16.96 -18.58 -4.74
CA GLY A 23 -16.05 -18.16 -5.80
C GLY A 23 -14.64 -18.41 -5.32
N ARG A 24 -13.91 -19.33 -5.97
CA ARG A 24 -12.44 -19.30 -5.91
C ARG A 24 -12.03 -17.87 -6.28
N ARG A 25 -11.13 -17.24 -5.50
CA ARG A 25 -10.69 -15.86 -5.77
C ARG A 25 -10.27 -15.76 -7.24
N PRO A 26 -10.79 -14.79 -8.02
CA PRO A 26 -10.38 -14.62 -9.40
C PRO A 26 -8.86 -14.46 -9.47
N GLN A 27 -8.23 -15.23 -10.35
CA GLN A 27 -6.83 -15.08 -10.69
C GLN A 27 -6.77 -14.15 -11.92
N PHE A 28 -6.07 -13.03 -11.83
CA PHE A 28 -5.99 -12.04 -12.90
C PHE A 28 -4.69 -12.16 -13.70
N PHE A 29 -3.62 -12.66 -13.08
CA PHE A 29 -2.31 -12.84 -13.71
C PHE A 29 -1.90 -14.31 -13.76
N ASP A 30 -1.04 -14.68 -14.71
CA ASP A 30 -0.54 -16.06 -14.86
C ASP A 30 0.17 -16.57 -13.60
N ASN A 31 0.86 -15.67 -12.89
CA ASN A 31 1.52 -15.97 -11.63
C ASN A 31 0.66 -15.52 -10.43
N VAL A 32 0.23 -16.49 -9.62
CA VAL A 32 -0.57 -16.27 -8.39
C VAL A 32 0.11 -15.34 -7.38
N GLU A 33 1.45 -15.28 -7.37
CA GLU A 33 2.18 -14.38 -6.48
C GLU A 33 2.02 -12.91 -6.90
N ILE A 34 1.82 -12.63 -8.19
CA ILE A 34 1.53 -11.27 -8.68
C ILE A 34 0.13 -10.84 -8.23
N ASP A 35 -0.86 -11.73 -8.29
CA ASP A 35 -2.21 -11.44 -7.78
C ASP A 35 -2.20 -11.16 -6.27
N ARG A 36 -1.38 -11.89 -5.50
CA ARG A 36 -1.22 -11.65 -4.06
C ARG A 36 -0.57 -10.29 -3.80
N LEU A 37 0.52 -9.97 -4.50
CA LEU A 37 1.19 -8.67 -4.39
C LEU A 37 0.23 -7.54 -4.78
N HIS A 38 -0.53 -7.69 -5.85
CA HIS A 38 -1.55 -6.72 -6.28
C HIS A 38 -2.62 -6.52 -5.21
N GLY A 39 -3.15 -7.61 -4.63
CA GLY A 39 -4.10 -7.53 -3.51
C GLY A 39 -3.54 -6.78 -2.31
N MET A 40 -2.27 -7.01 -1.95
CA MET A 40 -1.58 -6.28 -0.87
C MET A 40 -1.42 -4.79 -1.21
N MET A 41 -1.03 -4.45 -2.45
CA MET A 41 -0.93 -3.07 -2.92
C MET A 41 -2.27 -2.34 -2.89
N MET A 42 -3.36 -3.01 -3.30
CA MET A 42 -4.70 -2.42 -3.25
C MET A 42 -5.19 -2.18 -1.82
N ALA A 43 -4.93 -3.11 -0.90
CA ALA A 43 -5.22 -2.91 0.51
C ALA A 43 -4.43 -1.72 1.07
N MET A 44 -3.13 -1.63 0.78
CA MET A 44 -2.29 -0.50 1.18
C MET A 44 -2.76 0.84 0.59
N ALA A 45 -3.15 0.87 -0.69
CA ALA A 45 -3.68 2.07 -1.34
C ALA A 45 -4.97 2.56 -0.67
N THR A 46 -5.81 1.63 -0.23
CA THR A 46 -7.04 1.96 0.53
C THR A 46 -6.70 2.63 1.86
N GLU A 47 -5.76 2.06 2.62
CA GLU A 47 -5.30 2.67 3.88
C GLU A 47 -4.66 4.04 3.64
N MET A 48 -3.88 4.20 2.55
CA MET A 48 -3.29 5.48 2.18
C MET A 48 -4.36 6.54 1.86
N ALA A 49 -5.45 6.15 1.19
CA ALA A 49 -6.58 7.05 0.94
C ALA A 49 -7.25 7.49 2.25
N VAL A 50 -7.42 6.58 3.22
CA VAL A 50 -7.95 6.91 4.56
C VAL A 50 -7.02 7.88 5.30
N LEU A 51 -5.70 7.71 5.20
CA LEU A 51 -4.73 8.65 5.78
C LEU A 51 -4.86 10.06 5.17
N TYR A 52 -4.96 10.17 3.84
CA TYR A 52 -5.17 11.47 3.19
C TYR A 52 -6.48 12.14 3.62
N GLN A 53 -7.58 11.38 3.71
CA GLN A 53 -8.86 11.90 4.22
C GLN A 53 -8.74 12.38 5.66
N ARG A 54 -7.97 11.66 6.49
CA ARG A 54 -7.74 12.07 7.88
C ARG A 54 -6.91 13.34 7.98
N ILE A 55 -5.92 13.54 7.11
CA ILE A 55 -5.15 14.80 7.03
C ILE A 55 -6.06 15.96 6.63
N ASP A 56 -6.88 15.82 5.58
CA ASP A 56 -7.85 16.86 5.18
C ASP A 56 -8.84 17.17 6.32
N THR A 57 -9.30 16.15 7.04
CA THR A 57 -10.18 16.33 8.20
C THR A 57 -9.47 17.11 9.31
N MET A 58 -8.19 16.81 9.59
CA MET A 58 -7.41 17.54 10.59
C MET A 58 -7.26 19.02 10.24
N GLU A 59 -6.99 19.35 8.98
CA GLU A 59 -6.91 20.74 8.51
C GLU A 59 -8.24 21.48 8.66
N ARG A 60 -9.37 20.84 8.32
CA ARG A 60 -10.71 21.43 8.49
C ARG A 60 -11.05 21.70 9.94
N VAL A 61 -10.80 20.73 10.82
CA VAL A 61 -11.02 20.87 12.26
C VAL A 61 -10.11 21.96 12.85
N ALA A 62 -8.88 22.11 12.36
CA ALA A 62 -7.98 23.19 12.76
C ALA A 62 -8.55 24.56 12.34
N ALA A 63 -9.05 24.68 11.11
CA ALA A 63 -9.66 25.91 10.59
C ALA A 63 -10.92 26.32 11.38
N GLU A 64 -11.79 25.36 11.73
CA GLU A 64 -12.95 25.60 12.60
C GLU A 64 -12.57 26.17 13.98
N LYS A 65 -11.35 25.86 14.45
CA LYS A 65 -10.78 26.37 15.70
C LYS A 65 -9.96 27.65 15.52
N GLY A 66 -9.96 28.24 14.32
CA GLY A 66 -9.24 29.47 14.01
C GLY A 66 -7.74 29.28 13.73
N VAL A 67 -7.27 28.05 13.53
CA VAL A 67 -5.88 27.75 13.15
C VAL A 67 -5.78 27.65 11.63
N ILE A 68 -4.96 28.50 11.02
CA ILE A 68 -4.74 28.58 9.56
C ILE A 68 -3.70 27.53 9.13
N LEU A 69 -4.01 26.24 9.35
CA LEU A 69 -3.02 25.17 9.22
C LEU A 69 -2.67 24.86 7.75
N ARG A 70 -3.66 24.87 6.86
CA ARG A 70 -3.47 24.47 5.45
C ARG A 70 -2.51 25.42 4.73
N GLU A 71 -2.76 26.71 4.83
CA GLU A 71 -1.95 27.73 4.17
C GLU A 71 -0.55 27.84 4.79
N ASP A 72 -0.42 27.57 6.10
CA ASP A 72 0.88 27.52 6.77
C ASP A 72 1.69 26.29 6.35
N LEU A 73 1.04 25.14 6.14
CA LEU A 73 1.68 23.95 5.58
C LEU A 73 2.18 24.20 4.15
N GLU A 74 1.39 24.86 3.29
CA GLU A 74 1.78 25.19 1.91
C GLU A 74 2.99 26.14 1.84
N ARG A 75 3.10 27.06 2.81
CA ARG A 75 4.23 28.00 2.90
C ARG A 75 5.40 27.46 3.71
N HIS A 76 5.24 26.33 4.39
CA HIS A 76 6.25 25.81 5.30
C HIS A 76 7.51 25.41 4.53
N VAL A 77 8.63 26.05 4.87
CA VAL A 77 9.96 25.67 4.43
C VAL A 77 10.67 25.04 5.62
N ALA A 78 11.01 23.76 5.49
CA ALA A 78 11.76 23.04 6.51
C ALA A 78 13.17 23.63 6.62
N ASP A 79 13.67 23.73 7.85
CA ASP A 79 15.05 24.15 8.09
C ASP A 79 16.04 22.99 7.86
N ALA A 80 17.33 23.30 7.89
CA ALA A 80 18.38 22.33 7.65
C ALA A 80 18.36 21.16 8.65
N ALA A 81 17.97 21.43 9.90
CA ALA A 81 17.86 20.39 10.94
C ALA A 81 16.71 19.42 10.61
N THR A 82 15.53 19.94 10.30
CA THR A 82 14.36 19.16 9.91
C THR A 82 14.63 18.32 8.67
N GLU A 83 15.30 18.87 7.66
CA GLU A 83 15.65 18.11 6.45
C GLU A 83 16.67 17.00 6.73
N SER A 84 17.65 17.23 7.61
CA SER A 84 18.59 16.19 8.04
C SER A 84 17.87 15.05 8.78
N GLU A 85 16.91 15.36 9.64
CA GLU A 85 16.12 14.35 10.35
C GLU A 85 15.26 13.52 9.39
N ARG A 86 14.62 14.19 8.41
CA ARG A 86 13.85 13.53 7.36
C ARG A 86 14.73 12.64 6.49
N GLU A 87 15.93 13.08 6.15
CA GLU A 87 16.86 12.30 5.36
C GLU A 87 17.31 11.03 6.10
N LEU A 88 17.69 11.16 7.37
CA LEU A 88 18.03 10.00 8.21
C LEU A 88 16.85 9.03 8.32
N TRP A 89 15.64 9.55 8.47
CA TRP A 89 14.43 8.73 8.49
C TRP A 89 14.20 8.02 7.14
N ARG A 90 14.35 8.72 6.01
CA ARG A 90 14.21 8.16 4.65
C ARG A 90 15.21 7.04 4.41
N GLN A 91 16.48 7.24 4.77
CA GLN A 91 17.52 6.21 4.65
C GLN A 91 17.14 4.95 5.43
N LYS A 92 16.77 5.09 6.70
CA LYS A 92 16.31 3.97 7.53
C LYS A 92 15.04 3.29 7.00
N PHE A 93 14.16 4.05 6.35
CA PHE A 93 12.96 3.51 5.72
C PHE A 93 13.30 2.68 4.48
N LEU A 94 14.08 3.24 3.55
CA LEU A 94 14.57 2.54 2.37
C LEU A 94 15.38 1.31 2.78
N ASP A 95 16.13 1.41 3.87
CA ASP A 95 16.93 0.29 4.34
C ASP A 95 16.09 -0.92 4.72
N ARG A 96 14.98 -0.68 5.42
CA ARG A 96 14.03 -1.72 5.81
C ARG A 96 13.26 -2.26 4.61
N LEU A 97 12.90 -1.39 3.67
CA LEU A 97 12.16 -1.76 2.46
C LEU A 97 13.00 -2.69 1.55
N PHE A 98 14.29 -2.40 1.40
CA PHE A 98 15.19 -3.13 0.49
C PHE A 98 16.06 -4.18 1.17
N TYR A 99 15.85 -4.45 2.46
CA TYR A 99 16.66 -5.42 3.20
C TYR A 99 16.73 -6.78 2.50
N LEU A 100 15.58 -7.37 2.13
CA LEU A 100 15.53 -8.70 1.51
C LEU A 100 16.23 -8.74 0.15
N TYR A 101 16.10 -7.69 -0.66
CA TYR A 101 16.77 -7.59 -1.95
C TYR A 101 18.29 -7.50 -1.79
N ARG A 102 18.77 -6.81 -0.75
CA ARG A 102 20.21 -6.73 -0.46
C ARG A 102 20.76 -8.06 0.02
N GLU A 103 20.05 -8.76 0.91
CA GLU A 103 20.41 -10.11 1.34
C GLU A 103 20.50 -11.07 0.15
N GLU A 104 19.53 -11.02 -0.78
CA GLU A 104 19.57 -11.85 -1.99
C GLU A 104 20.74 -11.50 -2.92
N LEU A 105 21.06 -10.20 -3.06
CA LEU A 105 22.22 -9.76 -3.86
C LEU A 105 23.53 -10.23 -3.22
N ASP A 106 23.69 -10.06 -1.91
CA ASP A 106 24.89 -10.45 -1.17
C ASP A 106 25.13 -11.97 -1.27
N ASP A 107 24.07 -12.77 -1.12
CA ASP A 107 24.11 -14.22 -1.29
C ASP A 107 24.54 -14.64 -2.70
N ARG A 108 24.03 -13.96 -3.73
CA ARG A 108 24.41 -14.22 -5.13
C ARG A 108 25.88 -13.88 -5.37
N MET A 109 26.33 -12.71 -4.91
CA MET A 109 27.72 -12.28 -5.04
C MET A 109 28.68 -13.23 -4.29
N ALA A 110 28.31 -13.70 -3.10
CA ALA A 110 29.12 -14.67 -2.35
C ALA A 110 29.29 -15.99 -3.12
N ARG A 111 28.21 -16.51 -3.72
CA ARG A 111 28.26 -17.73 -4.55
C ARG A 111 29.10 -17.55 -5.81
N GLU A 112 29.00 -16.40 -6.46
CA GLU A 112 29.81 -16.07 -7.64
C GLU A 112 31.31 -16.02 -7.30
N ASN A 113 31.67 -15.39 -6.17
CA ASN A 113 33.05 -15.30 -5.70
C ASN A 113 33.63 -16.69 -5.38
N GLU A 114 32.86 -17.56 -4.72
CA GLU A 114 33.31 -18.93 -4.43
C GLU A 114 33.55 -19.73 -5.72
N ALA A 115 32.63 -19.64 -6.69
CA ALA A 115 32.77 -20.32 -7.97
C ALA A 115 34.01 -19.85 -8.75
N GLN A 116 34.27 -18.54 -8.78
CA GLN A 116 35.45 -17.95 -9.41
C GLN A 116 36.75 -18.41 -8.74
N TYR A 117 36.80 -18.43 -7.41
CA TYR A 117 37.96 -18.90 -6.67
C TYR A 117 38.27 -20.38 -6.95
N ARG A 118 37.24 -21.24 -6.99
CA ARG A 118 37.42 -22.66 -7.30
C ARG A 118 37.92 -22.88 -8.73
N ALA A 119 37.37 -22.16 -9.70
CA ALA A 119 37.83 -22.23 -11.10
C ALA A 119 39.30 -21.80 -11.25
N PHE A 120 39.72 -20.76 -10.53
CA PHE A 120 41.11 -20.31 -10.50
C PHE A 120 42.07 -21.36 -9.91
N LEU A 121 41.66 -22.04 -8.83
CA LEU A 121 42.46 -23.13 -8.25
C LEU A 121 42.63 -24.31 -9.22
N ASP A 122 41.57 -24.68 -9.95
CA ASP A 122 41.63 -25.75 -10.96
C ASP A 122 42.55 -25.39 -12.15
N GLU A 123 42.63 -24.10 -12.50
CA GLU A 123 43.53 -23.60 -13.55
C GLU A 123 45.01 -23.69 -13.15
N ILE A 124 45.35 -23.32 -11.90
CA ILE A 124 46.73 -23.41 -11.39
C ILE A 124 47.19 -24.86 -11.21
N ALA A 125 46.28 -25.78 -10.92
CA ALA A 125 46.59 -27.19 -10.70
C ALA A 125 46.93 -27.96 -11.99
N LYS A 126 46.87 -27.31 -13.16
CA LYS A 126 47.06 -27.90 -14.49
C LYS A 126 48.41 -27.55 -15.10
#